data_AF-A0A2A2RKY0-F1
#
_entry.id   AF-A0A2A2RKY0-F1
#
_cell.length_a   1.000
_cell.length_b   1.000
_cell.length_c   1.000
_cell.angle_alpha   90.00
_cell.angle_beta   90.00
_cell.angle_gamma   90.00
#
_symmetry.space_group_name_H-M   'P 1'
#
loop_
_entity.id
_entity.type
_entity.pdbx_description
1 polymer ?
#
loop_
_entity_poly.entity_id
_entity_poly.type
_entity_poly.pdbx_seq_one_letter_code
_entity_poly.pdbx_strand_id
1 'polypeptide(L)'
;MDKRCLSAFTDPCRLRVLGRFVDPFSLLRRLQLESIESPFVSPGKDVRPLDLLIAVKICAGEPIGKLNLKDYFYLGRMKSSEVYFVKQMSRFTEFVLIESWPKFWEKKAKHTNTTGMPWVLTVVCNLMNHGVTEERAWTMPESQAIWLHSCFAISEGADMKVLTKEDEDLIAKLETETP
;
A
#
# COMPACT_ATOMS: atom_id res chain seq x y z
N MET A 1 -3.81 -3.80 21.68
CA MET A 1 -3.92 -2.95 20.47
C MET A 1 -3.19 -3.66 19.35
N ASP A 2 -3.79 -3.75 18.16
CA ASP A 2 -3.19 -4.48 17.03
C ASP A 2 -1.85 -3.85 16.62
N LYS A 3 -0.79 -4.67 16.47
CA LYS A 3 0.55 -4.20 16.08
C LYS A 3 0.54 -3.53 14.70
N ARG A 4 -0.34 -3.96 13.79
CA ARG A 4 -0.50 -3.37 12.46
C ARG A 4 -1.08 -1.95 12.53
N CYS A 5 -2.05 -1.76 13.42
CA CYS A 5 -2.59 -0.43 13.71
C CYS A 5 -1.49 0.48 14.27
N LEU A 6 -0.74 0.01 15.27
CA LEU A 6 0.39 0.79 15.82
C LEU A 6 1.39 1.18 14.73
N SER A 7 1.87 0.22 13.94
CA SER A 7 2.79 0.47 12.82
C SER A 7 2.22 1.47 11.80
N ALA A 8 0.94 1.35 11.42
CA ALA A 8 0.32 2.27 10.47
C ALA A 8 0.33 3.74 10.95
N PHE A 9 0.22 3.97 12.27
CA PHE A 9 0.20 5.32 12.84
C PHE A 9 1.57 5.82 13.33
N THR A 10 2.52 4.93 13.64
CA THR A 10 3.85 5.31 14.16
C THR A 10 4.99 5.23 13.16
N ASP A 11 4.92 4.31 12.18
CA ASP A 11 6.00 4.07 11.21
C ASP A 11 5.97 4.89 9.91
N PRO A 12 4.94 5.66 9.51
CA PRO A 12 4.98 6.35 8.22
C PRO A 12 6.04 7.46 8.28
N CYS A 13 7.23 7.11 7.81
CA CYS A 13 8.42 7.92 7.88
C CYS A 13 8.99 8.12 6.48
N ARG A 14 9.62 9.28 6.27
CA ARG A 14 10.27 9.62 5.01
C ARG A 14 11.47 8.69 4.79
N LEU A 15 11.41 7.85 3.75
CA LEU A 15 12.47 6.90 3.45
C LEU A 15 13.31 7.37 2.25
N ARG A 16 14.55 6.88 2.17
CA ARG A 16 15.39 7.04 0.98
C ARG A 16 15.44 5.77 0.14
N VAL A 17 14.83 5.81 -1.04
CA VAL A 17 14.80 4.71 -2.03
C VAL A 17 15.44 5.18 -3.33
N LEU A 18 16.36 4.39 -3.92
CA LEU A 18 17.14 4.77 -5.12
C LEU A 18 17.77 6.18 -5.04
N GLY A 19 18.21 6.57 -3.83
CA GLY A 19 18.84 7.86 -3.57
C GLY A 19 17.88 9.06 -3.57
N ARG A 20 16.56 8.84 -3.55
CA ARG A 20 15.49 9.85 -3.51
C ARG A 20 14.75 9.79 -2.19
N PHE A 21 14.28 10.93 -1.70
CA PHE A 21 13.37 10.98 -0.56
C PHE A 21 11.96 10.73 -1.06
N VAL A 22 11.29 9.74 -0.48
CA VAL A 22 9.88 9.43 -0.73
C VAL A 22 9.09 9.78 0.52
N ASP A 23 8.02 10.54 0.33
CA ASP A 23 7.04 10.81 1.40
C ASP A 23 6.20 9.54 1.62
N PRO A 24 5.55 9.37 2.79
CA PRO A 24 4.75 8.19 3.08
C PRO A 24 3.78 7.84 1.95
N PHE A 25 3.66 6.54 1.65
CA PHE A 25 2.82 6.08 0.55
C PHE A 25 1.35 6.44 0.80
N SER A 26 0.78 7.28 -0.06
CA SER A 26 -0.58 7.81 0.08
C SER A 26 -1.52 7.33 -1.02
N LEU A 27 -2.83 7.50 -0.81
CA LEU A 27 -3.85 7.11 -1.79
C LEU A 27 -3.67 7.81 -3.15
N LEU A 28 -3.18 9.06 -3.15
CA LEU A 28 -2.86 9.75 -4.39
C LEU A 28 -1.73 9.06 -5.16
N ARG A 29 -0.67 8.59 -4.47
CA ARG A 29 0.44 7.87 -5.10
C ARG A 29 -0.02 6.53 -5.64
N ARG A 30 -0.91 5.83 -4.92
CA ARG A 30 -1.54 4.61 -5.44
C ARG A 30 -2.31 4.85 -6.72
N LEU A 31 -3.16 5.88 -6.76
CA LEU A 31 -3.93 6.21 -7.96
C LEU A 31 -3.01 6.55 -9.15
N GLN A 32 -1.91 7.26 -8.90
CA GLN A 32 -0.89 7.53 -9.92
C GLN A 32 -0.24 6.24 -10.43
N LEU A 33 0.09 5.29 -9.54
CA LEU A 33 0.64 3.99 -9.93
C LEU A 33 -0.38 3.11 -10.68
N GLU A 34 -1.64 3.18 -10.31
CA GLU A 34 -2.74 2.47 -10.99
C GLU A 34 -2.95 3.02 -12.41
N SER A 35 -2.84 4.34 -12.60
CA SER A 35 -2.97 4.99 -13.92
C SER A 35 -1.91 4.58 -14.95
N ILE A 36 -0.76 4.11 -14.49
CA ILE A 36 0.33 3.60 -15.34
C ILE A 36 0.37 2.07 -15.38
N GLU A 37 -0.64 1.40 -14.80
CA GLU A 37 -0.73 -0.05 -14.63
C GLU A 37 0.55 -0.66 -14.04
N SER A 38 1.08 0.00 -13.00
CA SER A 38 2.31 -0.39 -12.32
C SER A 38 2.20 -1.82 -11.77
N PRO A 39 3.22 -2.68 -11.95
CA PRO A 39 3.21 -4.05 -11.46
C PRO A 39 3.18 -4.15 -9.92
N PHE A 40 3.39 -3.03 -9.21
CA PHE A 40 3.28 -2.96 -7.75
C PHE A 40 1.84 -2.86 -7.24
N VAL A 41 0.89 -2.48 -8.09
CA VAL A 41 -0.53 -2.32 -7.73
C VAL A 41 -1.39 -3.33 -8.49
N SER A 42 -1.08 -3.58 -9.77
CA SER A 42 -1.77 -4.55 -10.61
C SER A 42 -1.09 -5.92 -10.52
N PRO A 43 -1.76 -6.96 -9.96
CA PRO A 43 -1.18 -8.29 -9.86
C PRO A 43 -0.97 -8.92 -11.25
N GLY A 44 0.05 -9.78 -11.37
CA GLY A 44 0.24 -10.63 -12.55
C GLY A 44 1.23 -10.12 -13.61
N LYS A 45 1.96 -9.03 -13.34
CA LYS A 45 3.05 -8.55 -14.21
C LYS A 45 4.41 -8.74 -13.53
N ASP A 46 5.41 -9.21 -14.28
CA ASP A 46 6.79 -9.28 -13.79
C ASP A 46 7.37 -7.88 -13.56
N VAL A 47 7.98 -7.68 -12.39
CA VAL A 47 8.55 -6.39 -11.99
C VAL A 47 9.92 -6.23 -12.63
N ARG A 48 10.10 -5.24 -13.52
CA ARG A 48 11.42 -4.91 -14.09
C ARG A 48 12.07 -3.77 -13.30
N PRO A 49 13.41 -3.62 -13.38
CA PRO A 49 14.11 -2.49 -12.77
C PRO A 49 13.61 -1.10 -13.18
N LEU A 50 13.08 -0.98 -14.41
CA LEU A 50 12.49 0.25 -14.89
C LEU A 50 11.17 0.58 -14.16
N ASP A 51 10.35 -0.44 -13.90
CA ASP A 51 9.06 -0.27 -13.23
C ASP A 51 9.27 0.19 -11.78
N LEU A 52 10.28 -0.35 -11.08
CA LEU A 52 10.70 0.11 -9.76
C LEU A 52 11.18 1.56 -9.77
N LEU A 53 11.98 1.95 -10.76
CA LEU A 53 12.44 3.34 -10.88
C LEU A 53 11.26 4.30 -11.07
N ILE A 54 10.33 3.97 -11.96
CA ILE A 54 9.14 4.80 -12.23
C ILE A 54 8.30 4.92 -10.96
N ALA A 55 8.07 3.82 -10.26
CA ALA A 55 7.30 3.83 -9.03
C ALA A 55 7.93 4.74 -7.96
N VAL A 56 9.26 4.66 -7.78
CA VAL A 56 9.98 5.52 -6.83
C VAL A 56 9.93 6.99 -7.25
N LYS A 57 10.01 7.31 -8.55
CA LYS A 57 9.89 8.70 -9.04
C LYS A 57 8.50 9.27 -8.75
N ILE A 58 7.45 8.49 -8.97
CA ILE A 58 6.07 8.87 -8.64
C ILE A 58 5.94 9.14 -7.15
N CYS A 59 6.42 8.24 -6.30
CA CYS A 59 6.37 8.42 -4.84
C CYS A 59 7.21 9.63 -4.37
N ALA A 60 8.29 9.96 -5.08
CA ALA A 60 9.11 11.15 -4.81
C ALA A 60 8.51 12.46 -5.36
N GLY A 61 7.40 12.40 -6.11
CA GLY A 61 6.81 13.57 -6.78
C GLY A 61 7.65 14.10 -7.94
N GLU A 62 8.57 13.30 -8.49
CA GLU A 62 9.37 13.68 -9.64
C GLU A 62 8.61 13.41 -10.96
N PRO A 63 8.81 14.23 -12.01
CA PRO A 63 8.21 13.98 -13.31
C PRO A 63 8.74 12.67 -13.93
N ILE A 64 7.82 11.88 -14.50
CA ILE A 64 8.10 10.57 -15.13
C ILE A 64 8.78 10.71 -16.51
N GLY A 65 9.08 11.95 -16.95
CA GLY A 65 9.64 12.25 -18.27
C GLY A 65 11.09 11.77 -18.46
N LYS A 66 11.96 12.64 -18.97
CA LYS A 66 13.33 12.25 -19.35
C LYS A 66 14.10 11.64 -18.17
N LEU A 67 14.80 10.55 -18.44
CA LEU A 67 15.69 9.91 -17.47
C LEU A 67 16.91 10.78 -17.24
N ASN A 68 17.21 11.04 -15.97
CA ASN A 68 18.41 11.78 -15.59
C ASN A 68 19.64 10.84 -15.58
N LEU A 69 20.85 11.40 -15.57
CA LEU A 69 22.09 10.60 -15.43
C LEU A 69 22.06 9.69 -14.18
N LYS A 70 21.48 10.19 -13.09
CA LYS A 70 21.23 9.43 -11.86
C LYS A 70 20.33 8.21 -12.11
N ASP A 71 19.33 8.34 -12.98
CA ASP A 71 18.42 7.24 -13.33
C ASP A 71 19.15 6.15 -14.10
N TYR A 72 19.96 6.53 -15.09
CA TYR A 72 20.80 5.58 -15.82
C TYR A 72 21.77 4.83 -14.89
N PHE A 73 22.36 5.52 -13.92
CA PHE A 73 23.25 4.91 -12.93
C PHE A 73 22.54 3.85 -12.09
N TYR A 74 21.39 4.17 -11.49
CA TYR A 74 20.64 3.20 -10.68
C TYR A 74 20.05 2.07 -11.53
N LEU A 75 19.58 2.34 -12.74
CA LEU A 75 19.12 1.31 -13.67
C LEU A 75 20.24 0.35 -14.06
N GLY A 76 21.42 0.87 -14.40
CA GLY A 76 22.59 0.05 -14.69
C GLY A 76 22.95 -0.82 -13.49
N ARG A 77 23.00 -0.22 -12.29
CA ARG A 77 23.30 -0.95 -11.05
C ARG A 77 22.29 -2.06 -10.74
N MET A 78 21.00 -1.82 -10.96
CA MET A 78 19.95 -2.85 -10.78
C MET A 78 20.04 -3.95 -11.84
N LYS A 79 20.38 -3.63 -13.09
CA LYS A 79 20.59 -4.62 -14.15
C LYS A 79 21.83 -5.48 -13.93
N SER A 80 22.90 -4.90 -13.38
CA SER A 80 24.16 -5.60 -13.14
C SER A 80 24.15 -6.43 -11.85
N SER A 81 23.30 -6.12 -10.88
CA SER A 81 23.24 -6.83 -9.60
C SER A 81 21.80 -7.12 -9.21
N GLU A 82 21.40 -8.37 -9.41
CA GLU A 82 20.09 -8.87 -8.99
C GLU A 82 19.90 -8.74 -7.46
N VAL A 83 20.93 -9.03 -6.67
CA VAL A 83 20.92 -8.83 -5.21
C VAL A 83 20.58 -7.38 -4.85
N TYR A 84 21.14 -6.41 -5.57
CA TYR A 84 20.82 -5.01 -5.34
C TYR A 84 19.37 -4.70 -5.73
N PHE A 85 18.88 -5.24 -6.84
CA PHE A 85 17.50 -5.07 -7.29
C PHE A 85 16.49 -5.64 -6.28
N VAL A 86 16.67 -6.89 -5.85
CA VAL A 86 15.82 -7.54 -4.82
C VAL A 86 15.83 -6.73 -3.53
N LYS A 87 17.00 -6.24 -3.09
CA LYS A 87 17.10 -5.38 -1.91
C LYS A 87 16.34 -4.06 -2.06
N GLN A 88 16.36 -3.41 -3.22
CA GLN A 88 15.57 -2.19 -3.43
C GLN A 88 14.07 -2.49 -3.52
N MET A 89 13.71 -3.65 -4.06
CA MET A 89 12.32 -4.12 -4.12
C MET A 89 11.77 -4.36 -2.71
N SER A 90 12.46 -5.10 -1.83
CA SER A 90 11.99 -5.31 -0.45
C SER A 90 11.84 -3.98 0.30
N ARG A 91 12.81 -3.07 0.15
CA ARG A 91 12.71 -1.72 0.75
C ARG A 91 11.52 -0.91 0.24
N PHE A 92 11.16 -1.08 -1.04
CA PHE A 92 9.98 -0.42 -1.59
C PHE A 92 8.70 -1.05 -1.06
N THR A 93 8.62 -2.39 -1.00
CA THR A 93 7.47 -3.10 -0.43
C THR A 93 7.25 -2.76 1.04
N GLU A 94 8.31 -2.76 1.85
CA GLU A 94 8.28 -2.34 3.26
C GLU A 94 7.78 -0.90 3.39
N PHE A 95 8.19 -0.01 2.49
CA PHE A 95 7.76 1.39 2.47
C PHE A 95 6.26 1.57 2.17
N VAL A 96 5.64 0.71 1.36
CA VAL A 96 4.20 0.77 1.07
C VAL A 96 3.36 0.40 2.30
N LEU A 97 3.94 -0.30 3.29
CA LEU A 97 3.29 -0.70 4.55
C LEU A 97 2.00 -1.52 4.33
N ILE A 98 1.95 -2.35 3.29
CA ILE A 98 0.81 -3.25 3.01
C ILE A 98 0.57 -4.21 4.19
N GLU A 99 1.65 -4.69 4.81
CA GLU A 99 1.56 -5.57 5.99
C GLU A 99 0.89 -4.91 7.20
N SER A 100 0.90 -3.58 7.26
CA SER A 100 0.29 -2.79 8.33
C SER A 100 -1.19 -2.48 8.08
N TRP A 101 -1.78 -2.97 6.98
CA TRP A 101 -3.21 -2.85 6.71
C TRP A 101 -4.04 -3.72 7.67
N PRO A 102 -5.29 -3.33 7.99
CA PRO A 102 -6.20 -4.20 8.70
C PRO A 102 -6.52 -5.44 7.85
N LYS A 103 -6.48 -6.62 8.47
CA LYS A 103 -7.03 -7.84 7.88
C LYS A 103 -8.42 -8.09 8.45
N PHE A 104 -9.30 -8.61 7.61
CA PHE A 104 -10.67 -8.91 7.99
C PHE A 104 -10.92 -10.41 7.90
N TRP A 105 -11.77 -10.91 8.79
CA TRP A 105 -12.32 -12.26 8.65
C TRP A 105 -13.11 -12.33 7.35
N GLU A 106 -12.71 -13.20 6.42
CA GLU A 106 -13.49 -13.44 5.21
C GLU A 106 -14.81 -14.14 5.57
N LYS A 107 -15.90 -13.40 5.65
CA LYS A 107 -17.21 -14.00 5.38
C LYS A 107 -17.25 -14.27 3.88
N LYS A 108 -17.59 -15.50 3.47
CA LYS A 108 -17.96 -15.83 2.09
C LYS A 108 -19.19 -15.00 1.68
N ALA A 109 -19.00 -13.72 1.41
CA ALA A 109 -20.06 -12.81 1.02
C ALA A 109 -20.27 -12.96 -0.48
N LYS A 110 -21.44 -13.48 -0.83
CA LYS A 110 -22.04 -13.40 -2.17
C LYS A 110 -22.05 -11.93 -2.60
N HIS A 111 -21.52 -11.67 -3.79
CA HIS A 111 -21.50 -10.37 -4.47
C HIS A 111 -20.75 -9.25 -3.76
N THR A 112 -19.48 -9.08 -4.16
CA THR A 112 -18.90 -7.75 -4.29
C THR A 112 -19.83 -6.91 -5.16
N ASN A 113 -20.63 -6.06 -4.55
CA ASN A 113 -21.32 -4.98 -5.25
C ASN A 113 -20.25 -4.01 -5.77
N THR A 114 -19.65 -4.34 -6.91
CA THR A 114 -18.89 -3.39 -7.70
C THR A 114 -19.87 -2.38 -8.26
N THR A 115 -20.07 -1.28 -7.55
CA THR A 115 -20.86 -0.12 -8.01
C THR A 115 -20.23 0.57 -9.24
N GLY A 116 -19.26 -0.08 -9.90
CA GLY A 116 -18.41 0.50 -10.96
C GLY A 116 -17.39 1.53 -10.45
N MET A 117 -17.39 1.83 -9.15
CA MET A 117 -16.57 2.90 -8.57
C MET A 117 -15.16 2.42 -8.21
N PRO A 118 -14.10 3.17 -8.57
CA PRO A 118 -12.74 2.86 -8.16
C PRO A 118 -12.61 2.80 -6.63
N TRP A 119 -11.97 1.75 -6.12
CA TRP A 119 -11.82 1.52 -4.68
C TRP A 119 -11.17 2.71 -3.95
N VAL A 120 -10.12 3.31 -4.54
CA VAL A 120 -9.44 4.47 -3.95
C VAL A 120 -10.41 5.64 -3.72
N LEU A 121 -11.33 5.88 -4.66
CA LEU A 121 -12.34 6.94 -4.52
C LEU A 121 -13.35 6.63 -3.42
N THR A 122 -13.78 5.37 -3.30
CA THR A 122 -14.67 4.96 -2.20
C THR A 122 -14.05 5.25 -0.83
N VAL A 123 -12.76 4.97 -0.66
CA VAL A 123 -12.02 5.28 0.58
C VAL A 123 -11.98 6.80 0.83
N VAL A 124 -11.55 7.58 -0.17
CA VAL A 124 -11.44 9.05 -0.04
C VAL A 124 -12.79 9.69 0.27
N CYS A 125 -13.85 9.33 -0.45
CA CYS A 125 -15.19 9.86 -0.23
C CYS A 125 -15.71 9.52 1.17
N ASN A 126 -15.48 8.30 1.66
CA ASN A 126 -15.90 7.92 3.01
C ASN A 126 -15.15 8.71 4.08
N LEU A 127 -13.84 8.94 3.92
CA LEU A 127 -13.06 9.79 4.83
C LEU A 127 -13.57 11.24 4.83
N MET A 128 -13.87 11.79 3.65
CA MET A 128 -14.41 13.14 3.52
C MET A 128 -15.79 13.28 4.14
N ASN A 129 -16.65 12.26 3.98
CA ASN A 129 -17.97 12.21 4.62
C ASN A 129 -17.88 12.29 6.16
N HIS A 130 -16.78 11.81 6.73
CA HIS A 130 -16.49 11.86 8.17
C HIS A 130 -15.64 13.06 8.59
N GLY A 131 -15.55 14.10 7.75
CA GLY A 131 -14.93 15.38 8.10
C GLY A 131 -13.41 15.46 7.89
N VAL A 132 -12.79 14.46 7.26
CA VAL A 132 -11.39 14.59 6.81
C VAL A 132 -11.35 15.55 5.62
N THR A 133 -10.45 16.54 5.64
CA THR A 133 -10.29 17.44 4.50
C THR A 133 -9.86 16.67 3.26
N GLU A 134 -10.28 17.12 2.07
CA GLU A 134 -9.93 16.48 0.79
C GLU A 134 -8.41 16.30 0.66
N GLU A 135 -7.63 17.36 0.92
CA GLU A 135 -6.17 17.32 0.86
C GLU A 135 -5.60 16.23 1.79
N ARG A 136 -6.12 16.13 3.02
CA ARG A 136 -5.65 15.12 3.98
C ARG A 136 -6.06 13.71 3.57
N ALA A 137 -7.27 13.53 3.02
CA ALA A 137 -7.74 12.23 2.55
C ALA A 137 -6.86 11.68 1.42
N TRP A 138 -6.38 12.55 0.52
CA TRP A 138 -5.47 12.16 -0.56
C TRP A 138 -4.02 11.94 -0.14
N THR A 139 -3.53 12.71 0.84
CA THR A 139 -2.11 12.76 1.21
C THR A 139 -1.77 11.92 2.44
N MET A 140 -2.76 11.47 3.22
CA MET A 140 -2.48 10.59 4.35
C MET A 140 -1.88 9.25 3.92
N PRO A 141 -1.04 8.64 4.78
CA PRO A 141 -0.54 7.30 4.53
C PRO A 141 -1.70 6.33 4.27
N GLU A 142 -1.57 5.52 3.23
CA GLU A 142 -2.61 4.59 2.79
C GLU A 142 -3.02 3.63 3.91
N SER A 143 -2.06 3.11 4.67
CA SER A 143 -2.34 2.24 5.81
C SER A 143 -3.27 2.91 6.83
N GLN A 144 -3.04 4.19 7.15
CA GLN A 144 -3.93 4.97 8.03
C GLN A 144 -5.32 5.17 7.42
N ALA A 145 -5.36 5.50 6.12
CA ALA A 145 -6.61 5.72 5.39
C ALA A 145 -7.52 4.49 5.45
N ILE A 146 -6.94 3.31 5.25
CA ILE A 146 -7.68 2.05 5.26
C ILE A 146 -8.18 1.72 6.67
N TRP A 147 -7.35 1.92 7.70
CA TRP A 147 -7.79 1.76 9.09
C TRP A 147 -8.98 2.67 9.42
N LEU A 148 -8.91 3.96 9.07
CA LEU A 148 -9.98 4.92 9.33
C LEU A 148 -11.25 4.58 8.54
N HIS A 149 -11.13 4.30 7.25
CA HIS A 149 -12.25 3.88 6.40
C HIS A 149 -12.96 2.65 6.96
N SER A 150 -12.19 1.67 7.43
CA SER A 150 -12.73 0.44 8.01
C SER A 150 -13.44 0.70 9.33
N CYS A 151 -12.88 1.55 10.20
CA CYS A 151 -13.53 1.97 11.43
C CYS A 151 -14.86 2.69 11.16
N PHE A 152 -14.89 3.60 10.18
CA PHE A 152 -16.11 4.31 9.79
C PHE A 152 -17.16 3.35 9.24
N ALA A 153 -16.80 2.48 8.31
CA ALA A 153 -17.72 1.49 7.76
C ALA A 153 -18.30 0.56 8.85
N ILE A 154 -17.49 0.11 9.82
CA ILE A 154 -17.98 -0.67 10.97
C ILE A 154 -18.96 0.15 11.82
N SER A 155 -18.66 1.43 12.07
CA SER A 155 -19.54 2.31 12.85
C SER A 155 -20.87 2.58 12.15
N GLU A 156 -20.90 2.54 10.82
CA GLU A 156 -22.09 2.65 9.98
C GLU A 156 -22.85 1.31 9.83
N GLY A 157 -22.39 0.25 10.50
CA GLY A 157 -23.08 -1.04 10.55
C GLY A 157 -22.58 -2.10 9.56
N ALA A 158 -21.43 -1.90 8.91
CA ALA A 158 -20.82 -2.93 8.09
C ALA A 158 -20.39 -4.14 8.94
N ASP A 159 -20.75 -5.34 8.51
CA ASP A 159 -20.41 -6.61 9.16
C ASP A 159 -18.96 -7.04 8.84
N MET A 160 -18.01 -6.23 9.27
CA MET A 160 -16.58 -6.46 9.13
C MET A 160 -15.96 -6.71 10.50
N LYS A 161 -15.40 -7.91 10.69
CA LYS A 161 -14.63 -8.24 11.90
C LYS A 161 -13.15 -8.19 11.56
N VAL A 162 -12.40 -7.31 12.24
CA VAL A 162 -10.94 -7.26 12.13
C VAL A 162 -10.37 -8.57 12.70
N LEU A 163 -9.54 -9.25 11.91
CA LEU A 163 -8.78 -10.42 12.32
C LEU A 163 -7.60 -9.92 13.13
N THR A 164 -7.51 -10.24 14.41
CA THR A 164 -6.38 -9.79 15.25
C THR A 164 -5.18 -10.73 15.14
N LYS A 165 -4.01 -10.32 15.64
CA LYS A 165 -2.83 -11.19 15.67
C LYS A 165 -3.03 -12.43 16.54
N GLU A 166 -3.79 -12.30 17.63
CA GLU A 166 -4.14 -13.44 18.50
C GLU A 166 -4.99 -14.46 17.76
N ASP A 167 -5.90 -14.00 16.90
CA ASP A 167 -6.70 -14.87 16.04
C ASP A 167 -5.82 -15.59 15.00
N GLU A 168 -4.86 -14.91 14.38
CA GLU A 168 -3.90 -15.51 13.42
C GLU A 168 -3.05 -16.60 14.09
N ASP A 169 -2.52 -16.33 15.28
CA ASP A 169 -1.70 -17.28 16.04
C ASP A 169 -2.53 -18.51 16.46
N LEU A 170 -3.83 -18.34 16.71
CA LEU A 170 -4.76 -19.42 17.04
C LEU A 170 -5.11 -20.27 15.81
N ILE A 171 -5.35 -19.65 14.65
CA ILE A 171 -5.56 -20.36 13.38
C ILE A 171 -4.33 -21.21 13.02
N ALA A 172 -3.13 -20.61 13.08
CA ALA A 172 -1.89 -21.32 12.77
C ALA A 172 -1.69 -22.55 13.66
N LYS A 173 -2.02 -22.46 14.96
CA LYS A 173 -1.99 -23.61 15.87
C LYS A 173 -3.00 -24.68 15.48
N LEU A 174 -4.24 -24.31 15.19
CA LEU A 174 -5.30 -25.24 14.81
C LEU A 174 -4.99 -25.97 13.49
N GLU A 175 -4.37 -25.27 12.52
CA GLU A 175 -3.93 -25.87 11.25
C GLU A 175 -2.74 -26.82 11.43
N THR A 176 -1.85 -26.58 12.40
CA THR A 176 -0.76 -27.51 12.72
C THR A 176 -1.20 -28.74 13.53
N GLU A 177 -2.34 -28.65 14.22
CA GLU A 177 -2.90 -29.73 15.05
C GLU A 177 -3.93 -30.60 14.32
N THR A 178 -4.27 -30.28 13.08
CA THR A 178 -5.12 -31.12 12.22
C THR A 178 -4.26 -32.07 11.38
N PRO A 179 -4.31 -33.39 11.60
CA PRO A 179 -3.53 -34.39 10.84
C PRO A 179 -4.04 -34.64 9.42
#